data_AF-H0UQ37-F1
#
_entry.id   AF-H0UQ37-F1
#
_cell.length_a   1.000
_cell.length_b   1.000
_cell.length_c   1.000
_cell.angle_alpha   90.00
_cell.angle_beta   90.00
_cell.angle_gamma   90.00
#
_symmetry.space_group_name_H-M   'P 1'
#
loop_
_entity.id
_entity.type
_entity.pdbx_description
1 polymer ?
#
loop_
_entity_poly.entity_id
_entity_poly.type
_entity_poly.pdbx_seq_one_letter_code
_entity_poly.pdbx_strand_id
1 'polypeptide(L)'
;MRFKIVRTTLSAAFLLLFAFAAYGSQFTDIMARWSRSVKYKNDMGNTLEIRATYYSAEYVEAMFQNEADKNMWTRDELENFKYTFLKNVRMGETIPIRLEFENLGPSMRMAPFDEQVSLVINGKEYRPVEYDPRFNFKLQGKRDGMVFFPRYDEKTQKDLLNGVKSVRLIIKGGISPITEGKKIDFIWDVDKDNPQRLFQGKAAAKLEVDRLIKRLETLSKERRQLEERLAAVNGEIESVNKRMDELSKEQ
;
A
#
# COMPACT_ATOMS: atom_id res chain seq x y z
N MET A 1 27.10 -66.57 -36.78
CA MET A 1 27.97 -66.01 -35.72
C MET A 1 27.70 -64.50 -35.64
N ARG A 2 27.18 -64.03 -34.50
CA ARG A 2 27.15 -62.64 -33.95
C ARG A 2 26.28 -61.58 -34.68
N PHE A 3 25.08 -61.24 -34.17
CA PHE A 3 24.74 -60.25 -33.11
C PHE A 3 25.00 -58.77 -33.49
N LYS A 4 23.95 -57.98 -33.81
CA LYS A 4 23.21 -57.09 -32.88
C LYS A 4 22.30 -56.10 -33.63
N ILE A 5 21.02 -56.16 -33.29
CA ILE A 5 20.05 -55.06 -33.38
C ILE A 5 20.47 -53.99 -32.34
N VAL A 6 20.13 -52.73 -32.62
CA VAL A 6 20.03 -51.53 -31.73
C VAL A 6 20.88 -50.36 -32.24
N ARG A 7 20.20 -49.32 -32.74
CA ARG A 7 20.56 -47.91 -32.53
C ARG A 7 19.26 -47.10 -32.48
N THR A 8 18.60 -47.08 -31.33
CA THR A 8 18.56 -45.94 -30.38
C THR A 8 17.97 -44.67 -30.97
N THR A 9 16.68 -44.51 -30.69
CA THR A 9 15.94 -43.26 -30.47
C THR A 9 16.81 -42.22 -29.76
N LEU A 10 17.14 -41.15 -30.47
CA LEU A 10 17.85 -39.99 -29.92
C LEU A 10 17.16 -38.71 -30.39
N SER A 11 16.02 -38.38 -29.80
CA SER A 11 15.35 -37.07 -29.96
C SER A 11 14.20 -36.97 -28.97
N ALA A 12 14.41 -36.18 -27.89
CA ALA A 12 13.38 -35.54 -27.04
C ALA A 12 13.78 -35.46 -25.54
N ALA A 13 15.03 -35.11 -25.21
CA ALA A 13 15.43 -34.88 -23.80
C ALA A 13 16.35 -33.67 -23.61
N PHE A 14 16.21 -32.61 -24.42
CA PHE A 14 17.03 -31.39 -24.30
C PHE A 14 16.23 -30.07 -24.41
N LEU A 15 14.93 -30.08 -24.11
CA LEU A 15 14.05 -28.89 -24.25
C LEU A 15 13.27 -28.55 -22.96
N LEU A 16 13.75 -28.96 -21.79
CA LEU A 16 13.10 -28.67 -20.50
C LEU A 16 13.97 -27.90 -19.49
N LEU A 17 15.18 -27.46 -19.87
CA LEU A 17 16.10 -26.77 -18.93
C LEU A 17 16.12 -25.24 -19.03
N PHE A 18 15.31 -24.61 -19.91
CA PHE A 18 15.33 -23.15 -20.09
C PHE A 18 14.16 -22.38 -19.46
N ALA A 19 13.22 -23.03 -18.78
CA ALA A 19 12.06 -22.36 -18.19
C ALA A 19 12.33 -21.65 -16.85
N PHE A 20 13.39 -22.00 -16.12
CA PHE A 20 13.64 -21.42 -14.79
C PHE A 20 14.30 -20.02 -14.82
N ALA A 21 15.08 -19.70 -15.86
CA ALA A 21 15.78 -18.41 -15.93
C ALA A 21 14.83 -17.23 -16.20
N ALA A 22 13.75 -17.46 -16.96
CA ALA A 22 12.81 -16.41 -17.35
C ALA A 22 11.95 -15.88 -16.19
N TYR A 23 11.63 -16.74 -15.20
CA TYR A 23 10.83 -16.33 -14.05
C TYR A 23 11.65 -15.48 -13.06
N GLY A 24 12.92 -15.83 -12.87
CA GLY A 24 13.85 -15.06 -12.03
C GLY A 24 14.05 -13.63 -12.53
N SER A 25 14.24 -13.44 -13.85
CA SER A 25 14.38 -12.10 -14.44
C SER A 25 13.09 -11.27 -14.31
N GLN A 26 11.93 -11.89 -14.55
CA GLN A 26 10.64 -11.20 -14.42
C GLN A 26 10.36 -10.76 -12.98
N PHE A 27 10.65 -11.62 -11.99
CA PHE A 27 10.51 -11.26 -10.58
C PHE A 27 11.41 -10.07 -10.22
N THR A 28 12.70 -10.12 -10.59
CA THR A 28 13.62 -9.01 -10.29
C THR A 28 13.21 -7.70 -10.94
N ASP A 29 12.69 -7.75 -12.17
CA ASP A 29 12.23 -6.56 -12.89
C ASP A 29 11.00 -5.93 -12.20
N ILE A 30 10.06 -6.74 -11.73
CA ILE A 30 8.89 -6.28 -10.97
C ILE A 30 9.34 -5.66 -9.64
N MET A 31 10.23 -6.34 -8.90
CA MET A 31 10.74 -5.81 -7.62
C MET A 31 11.44 -4.46 -7.82
N ALA A 32 12.31 -4.34 -8.84
CA ALA A 32 13.05 -3.13 -9.14
C ALA A 32 12.16 -1.99 -9.67
N ARG A 33 11.03 -2.31 -10.31
CA ARG A 33 10.05 -1.31 -10.75
C ARG A 33 9.40 -0.59 -9.57
N TRP A 34 9.06 -1.35 -8.53
CA TRP A 34 8.28 -0.88 -7.39
C TRP A 34 9.12 -0.53 -6.16
N SER A 35 10.39 -0.93 -6.13
CA SER A 35 11.36 -0.53 -5.11
C SER A 35 12.39 0.44 -5.66
N ARG A 36 12.60 1.56 -4.97
CA ARG A 36 13.55 2.60 -5.32
C ARG A 36 14.46 2.86 -4.13
N SER A 37 15.76 3.03 -4.38
CA SER A 37 16.73 3.35 -3.34
C SER A 37 17.52 4.59 -3.74
N VAL A 38 17.79 5.46 -2.77
CA VAL A 38 18.71 6.59 -2.89
C VAL A 38 19.75 6.51 -1.79
N LYS A 39 21.01 6.78 -2.15
CA LYS A 39 22.12 6.76 -1.21
C LYS A 39 22.78 8.13 -1.16
N TYR A 40 22.91 8.67 0.04
CA TYR A 40 23.61 9.90 0.32
C TYR A 40 24.89 9.60 1.07
N LYS A 41 25.95 10.34 0.76
CA LYS A 41 27.25 10.28 1.43
C LYS A 41 27.72 11.70 1.76
N ASN A 42 28.39 11.88 2.89
CA ASN A 42 29.09 13.12 3.22
C ASN A 42 30.61 12.94 3.15
N ASP A 43 31.35 14.04 3.22
CA ASP A 43 32.81 14.06 3.07
C ASP A 43 33.55 13.27 4.15
N MET A 44 32.92 13.10 5.32
CA MET A 44 33.43 12.30 6.44
C MET A 44 33.20 10.79 6.25
N GLY A 45 32.64 10.36 5.13
CA GLY A 45 32.40 8.95 4.82
C GLY A 45 31.10 8.37 5.40
N ASN A 46 30.29 9.16 6.10
CA ASN A 46 28.99 8.71 6.60
C ASN A 46 28.02 8.52 5.45
N THR A 47 27.14 7.53 5.57
CA THR A 47 26.14 7.24 4.53
C THR A 47 24.74 7.09 5.10
N LEU A 48 23.75 7.55 4.34
CA LEU A 48 22.35 7.26 4.55
C LEU A 48 21.78 6.68 3.27
N GLU A 49 21.34 5.42 3.31
CA GLU A 49 20.55 4.81 2.24
C GLU A 49 19.08 4.76 2.67
N ILE A 50 18.21 5.17 1.75
CA ILE A 50 16.76 5.14 1.95
C ILE A 50 16.16 4.38 0.79
N ARG A 51 15.45 3.30 1.12
CA ARG A 51 14.68 2.51 0.17
C ARG A 51 13.19 2.71 0.43
N ALA A 52 12.45 3.01 -0.63
CA ALA A 52 11.01 3.06 -0.62
C ALA A 52 10.45 2.03 -1.59
N THR A 53 9.49 1.25 -1.12
CA THR A 53 8.82 0.22 -1.93
C THR A 53 7.33 0.46 -1.91
N TYR A 54 6.77 0.76 -3.09
CA TYR A 54 5.33 0.90 -3.28
C TYR A 54 4.71 -0.50 -3.42
N TYR A 55 3.76 -0.84 -2.56
CA TYR A 55 3.13 -2.16 -2.57
C TYR A 55 2.01 -2.18 -3.61
N SER A 56 2.39 -2.27 -4.88
CA SER A 56 1.47 -2.47 -6.00
C SER A 56 0.89 -3.88 -5.99
N ALA A 57 -0.18 -4.08 -6.76
CA ALA A 57 -0.74 -5.41 -6.95
C ALA A 57 0.24 -6.38 -7.59
N GLU A 58 0.96 -5.91 -8.61
CA GLU A 58 1.99 -6.69 -9.29
C GLU A 58 3.14 -7.07 -8.34
N TYR A 59 3.61 -6.13 -7.52
CA TYR A 59 4.68 -6.37 -6.56
C TYR A 59 4.29 -7.42 -5.51
N VAL A 60 3.12 -7.25 -4.90
CA VAL A 60 2.67 -8.16 -3.83
C VAL A 60 2.40 -9.55 -4.38
N GLU A 61 1.79 -9.67 -5.55
CA GLU A 61 1.56 -10.97 -6.19
C GLU A 61 2.90 -11.65 -6.53
N ALA A 62 3.86 -10.93 -7.13
CA ALA A 62 5.18 -11.48 -7.42
C ALA A 62 5.93 -11.92 -6.15
N MET A 63 5.83 -11.14 -5.07
CA MET A 63 6.40 -11.48 -3.77
C MET A 63 5.78 -12.76 -3.19
N PHE A 64 4.45 -12.92 -3.27
CA PHE A 64 3.77 -14.12 -2.82
C PHE A 64 4.15 -15.37 -3.60
N GLN A 65 4.23 -15.28 -4.93
CA GLN A 65 4.63 -16.43 -5.75
C GLN A 65 6.07 -16.83 -5.44
N ASN A 66 7.00 -15.87 -5.34
CA ASN A 66 8.38 -16.16 -4.95
C ASN A 66 8.47 -16.78 -3.54
N GLU A 67 7.63 -16.34 -2.59
CA GLU A 67 7.62 -16.92 -1.24
C GLU A 67 7.03 -18.33 -1.23
N ALA A 68 5.97 -18.57 -2.00
CA ALA A 68 5.39 -19.90 -2.18
C ALA A 68 6.40 -20.89 -2.78
N ASP A 69 7.13 -20.46 -3.81
CA ASP A 69 8.15 -21.29 -4.47
C ASP A 69 9.29 -21.65 -3.52
N LYS A 70 9.78 -20.66 -2.75
CA LYS A 70 10.87 -20.87 -1.79
C LYS A 70 10.49 -21.82 -0.66
N ASN A 71 9.25 -21.75 -0.20
CA ASN A 71 8.76 -22.56 0.91
C ASN A 71 7.97 -23.81 0.47
N MET A 72 7.86 -24.05 -0.83
CA MET A 72 7.09 -25.15 -1.43
C MET A 72 5.63 -25.19 -0.95
N TRP A 73 5.01 -24.02 -0.78
CA TRP A 73 3.64 -23.93 -0.29
C TRP A 73 2.64 -24.55 -1.26
N THR A 74 1.66 -25.24 -0.69
CA THR A 74 0.46 -25.65 -1.40
C THR A 74 -0.40 -24.44 -1.78
N ARG A 75 -1.34 -24.63 -2.70
CA ARG A 75 -2.28 -23.57 -3.12
C ARG A 75 -3.08 -23.01 -1.94
N ASP A 76 -3.47 -23.87 -1.00
CA ASP A 76 -4.27 -23.45 0.16
C ASP A 76 -3.45 -22.66 1.18
N GLU A 77 -2.18 -23.04 1.42
CA GLU A 77 -1.26 -22.27 2.26
C GLU A 77 -0.97 -20.90 1.67
N LEU A 78 -0.73 -20.84 0.35
CA LEU A 78 -0.56 -19.59 -0.37
C LEU A 78 -1.80 -18.70 -0.20
N GLU A 79 -3.00 -19.19 -0.48
CA GLU A 79 -4.23 -18.39 -0.34
C GLU A 79 -4.46 -17.89 1.10
N ASN A 80 -4.15 -18.72 2.11
CA ASN A 80 -4.24 -18.31 3.52
C ASN A 80 -3.22 -17.21 3.88
N PHE A 81 -1.98 -17.34 3.37
CA PHE A 81 -0.96 -16.32 3.54
C PHE A 81 -1.35 -15.01 2.85
N LYS A 82 -1.80 -15.10 1.59
CA LYS A 82 -2.30 -13.94 0.82
C LYS A 82 -3.40 -13.21 1.60
N TYR A 83 -4.41 -13.93 2.08
CA TYR A 83 -5.49 -13.35 2.86
C TYR A 83 -4.97 -12.62 4.10
N THR A 84 -4.11 -13.27 4.89
CA THR A 84 -3.58 -12.71 6.14
C THR A 84 -2.74 -11.46 5.89
N PHE A 85 -1.85 -11.51 4.89
CA PHE A 85 -1.01 -10.38 4.53
C PHE A 85 -1.81 -9.20 4.00
N LEU A 86 -2.71 -9.43 3.03
CA LEU A 86 -3.50 -8.36 2.42
C LEU A 86 -4.42 -7.68 3.45
N LYS A 87 -4.95 -8.45 4.42
CA LYS A 87 -5.70 -7.92 5.56
C LYS A 87 -4.84 -7.00 6.42
N ASN A 88 -3.63 -7.44 6.79
CA ASN A 88 -2.73 -6.67 7.66
C ASN A 88 -2.20 -5.40 6.97
N VAL A 89 -1.89 -5.49 5.67
CA VAL A 89 -1.37 -4.36 4.89
C VAL A 89 -2.50 -3.44 4.40
N ARG A 90 -3.77 -3.83 4.60
CA ARG A 90 -4.96 -3.03 4.26
C ARG A 90 -4.95 -2.58 2.79
N MET A 91 -4.56 -3.50 1.88
CA MET A 91 -4.32 -3.26 0.44
C MET A 91 -5.54 -2.81 -0.37
N GLY A 92 -6.73 -2.68 0.25
CA GLY A 92 -7.93 -2.10 -0.34
C GLY A 92 -8.44 -0.82 0.33
N GLU A 93 -7.86 -0.41 1.46
CA GLU A 93 -8.29 0.76 2.23
C GLU A 93 -7.27 1.90 2.19
N THR A 94 -5.99 1.56 2.01
CA THR A 94 -4.87 2.49 2.08
C THR A 94 -3.92 2.29 0.91
N ILE A 95 -2.96 3.20 0.77
CA ILE A 95 -1.83 3.09 -0.15
C ILE A 95 -0.59 2.76 0.69
N PRO A 96 -0.18 1.48 0.76
CA PRO A 96 0.92 1.04 1.59
C PRO A 96 2.27 1.25 0.90
N ILE A 97 3.21 1.84 1.63
CA ILE A 97 4.60 2.02 1.22
C ILE A 97 5.50 1.52 2.34
N ARG A 98 6.45 0.65 2.02
CA ARG A 98 7.50 0.25 2.96
C ARG A 98 8.68 1.19 2.82
N LEU A 99 9.17 1.70 3.95
CA LEU A 99 10.40 2.48 4.02
C LEU A 99 11.46 1.70 4.77
N GLU A 100 12.68 1.73 4.25
CA GLU A 100 13.86 1.18 4.88
C GLU A 100 14.94 2.26 4.93
N PHE A 101 15.55 2.42 6.09
CA PHE A 101 16.64 3.35 6.33
C PHE A 101 17.86 2.56 6.80
N GLU A 102 19.01 2.81 6.17
CA GLU A 102 20.32 2.34 6.61
C GLU A 102 21.22 3.55 6.85
N ASN A 103 21.33 3.92 8.13
CA ASN A 103 22.09 5.07 8.59
C ASN A 103 23.43 4.64 9.21
N LEU A 104 24.50 4.87 8.46
CA LEU A 104 25.89 4.73 8.92
C LEU A 104 26.48 6.12 9.12
N GLY A 105 25.89 6.87 10.06
CA GLY A 105 26.29 8.23 10.38
C GLY A 105 25.70 8.73 11.69
N PRO A 106 25.70 10.06 11.91
CA PRO A 106 25.01 10.68 13.04
C PRO A 106 23.55 10.25 13.08
N SER A 107 23.01 10.12 14.29
CA SER A 107 21.66 9.57 14.41
C SER A 107 20.60 10.48 13.82
N MET A 108 19.67 9.87 13.08
CA MET A 108 18.51 10.53 12.49
C MET A 108 17.47 10.87 13.54
N ARG A 109 16.70 11.92 13.28
CA ARG A 109 15.54 12.33 14.08
C ARG A 109 14.38 12.58 13.13
N MET A 110 13.37 11.73 13.18
CA MET A 110 12.27 11.78 12.23
C MET A 110 10.93 12.09 12.91
N ALA A 111 10.90 12.31 14.23
CA ALA A 111 9.67 12.68 14.92
C ALA A 111 9.31 14.17 14.73
N PRO A 112 8.01 14.51 14.61
CA PRO A 112 6.89 13.60 14.35
C PRO A 112 6.92 13.12 12.89
N PHE A 113 6.86 11.80 12.68
CA PHE A 113 7.14 11.21 11.36
C PHE A 113 6.10 11.53 10.30
N ASP A 114 4.84 11.66 10.69
CA ASP A 114 3.73 12.08 9.82
C ASP A 114 3.91 13.47 9.23
N GLU A 115 4.76 14.31 9.82
CA GLU A 115 5.12 15.62 9.24
C GLU A 115 6.35 15.56 8.35
N GLN A 116 7.11 14.47 8.37
CA GLN A 116 8.35 14.31 7.59
C GLN A 116 8.10 13.64 6.24
N VAL A 117 6.95 13.01 6.05
CA VAL A 117 6.63 12.24 4.85
C VAL A 117 5.27 12.66 4.27
N SER A 118 5.21 12.83 2.95
CA SER A 118 3.96 13.06 2.24
C SER A 118 3.92 12.29 0.92
N LEU A 119 2.72 11.90 0.50
CA LEU A 119 2.46 11.32 -0.81
C LEU A 119 1.74 12.36 -1.68
N VAL A 120 2.35 12.71 -2.80
CA VAL A 120 1.76 13.59 -3.79
C VAL A 120 0.97 12.76 -4.80
N ILE A 121 -0.32 13.04 -4.92
CA ILE A 121 -1.23 12.42 -5.88
C ILE A 121 -1.95 13.54 -6.62
N ASN A 122 -1.83 13.60 -7.95
CA ASN A 122 -2.38 14.67 -8.80
C ASN A 122 -2.04 16.10 -8.28
N GLY A 123 -0.81 16.29 -7.80
CA GLY A 123 -0.33 17.58 -7.31
C GLY A 123 -0.79 17.96 -5.90
N LYS A 124 -1.63 17.16 -5.25
CA LYS A 124 -2.03 17.36 -3.85
C LYS A 124 -1.23 16.47 -2.93
N GLU A 125 -0.78 17.02 -1.80
CA GLU A 125 -0.04 16.31 -0.76
C GLU A 125 -0.98 15.66 0.26
N TYR A 126 -0.69 14.41 0.60
CA TYR A 126 -1.39 13.63 1.61
C TYR A 126 -0.42 13.16 2.68
N ARG A 127 -0.77 13.37 3.95
CA ARG A 127 -0.04 12.83 5.10
C ARG A 127 -0.41 11.35 5.31
N PRO A 128 0.46 10.55 5.94
CA PRO A 128 0.10 9.19 6.29
C PRO A 128 -1.04 9.19 7.31
N VAL A 129 -1.97 8.25 7.17
CA VAL A 129 -3.02 7.98 8.16
C VAL A 129 -2.51 7.09 9.28
N GLU A 130 -1.49 6.29 9.00
CA GLU A 130 -0.88 5.35 9.94
C GLU A 130 0.54 5.04 9.49
N TYR A 131 1.44 4.78 10.43
CA TYR A 131 2.83 4.42 10.14
C TYR A 131 3.44 3.66 11.31
N ASP A 132 4.58 3.00 11.07
CA ASP A 132 5.34 2.32 12.13
C ASP A 132 5.85 3.32 13.18
N PRO A 133 5.37 3.27 14.45
CA PRO A 133 5.76 4.23 15.48
C PRO A 133 7.27 4.27 15.76
N ARG A 134 8.01 3.21 15.39
CA ARG A 134 9.47 3.13 15.53
C ARG A 134 10.19 4.22 14.74
N PHE A 135 9.54 4.82 13.73
CA PHE A 135 10.10 5.97 13.00
C PHE A 135 10.21 7.25 13.85
N ASN A 136 9.43 7.39 14.92
CA ASN A 136 9.56 8.54 15.82
C ASN A 136 10.80 8.48 16.73
N PHE A 137 11.44 7.31 16.83
CA PHE A 137 12.61 7.15 17.67
C PHE A 137 13.89 7.47 16.90
N LYS A 138 14.86 8.05 17.61
CA LYS A 138 16.21 8.29 17.10
C LYS A 138 16.76 7.01 16.44
N LEU A 139 17.38 7.15 15.27
CA LEU A 139 17.84 6.00 14.47
C LEU A 139 19.33 6.11 14.14
N GLN A 140 20.05 5.04 14.48
CA GLN A 140 21.39 4.72 13.99
C GLN A 140 21.37 3.24 13.55
N GLY A 141 22.02 2.91 12.43
CA GLY A 141 21.91 1.58 11.83
C GLY A 141 20.65 1.43 10.97
N LYS A 142 20.02 0.25 11.02
CA LYS A 142 18.93 -0.14 10.13
C LYS A 142 17.56 -0.05 10.79
N ARG A 143 16.57 0.43 10.04
CA ARG A 143 15.15 0.34 10.42
C ARG A 143 14.27 0.33 9.20
N ASP A 144 13.32 -0.58 9.19
CA ASP A 144 12.24 -0.63 8.22
C ASP A 144 10.88 -0.62 8.90
N GLY A 145 9.87 -0.21 8.14
CA GLY A 145 8.50 -0.11 8.61
C GLY A 145 7.53 0.28 7.50
N MET A 146 6.25 0.09 7.78
CA MET A 146 5.17 0.43 6.87
C MET A 146 4.67 1.85 7.11
N VAL A 147 4.25 2.50 6.03
CA VAL A 147 3.58 3.80 6.02
C VAL A 147 2.34 3.67 5.15
N PHE A 148 1.19 4.07 5.69
CA PHE A 148 -0.10 3.94 5.04
C PHE A 148 -0.67 5.32 4.73
N PHE A 149 -0.90 5.59 3.44
CA PHE A 149 -1.53 6.82 2.97
C PHE A 149 -3.01 6.59 2.67
N PRO A 150 -3.85 7.65 2.69
CA PRO A 150 -5.25 7.51 2.33
C PRO A 150 -5.39 7.06 0.87
N ARG A 151 -6.25 6.07 0.62
CA ARG A 151 -6.64 5.67 -0.74
C ARG A 151 -7.86 6.44 -1.24
N TYR A 152 -8.77 6.80 -0.34
CA TYR A 152 -10.01 7.49 -0.67
C TYR A 152 -9.98 8.90 -0.11
N ASP A 153 -10.53 9.85 -0.86
CA ASP A 153 -10.73 11.21 -0.36
C ASP A 153 -11.75 11.21 0.78
N GLU A 154 -11.41 11.82 1.92
CA GLU A 154 -12.24 11.78 3.13
C GLU A 154 -13.65 12.33 2.89
N LYS A 155 -13.79 13.38 2.06
CA LYS A 155 -15.06 14.08 1.84
C LYS A 155 -15.90 13.41 0.77
N THR A 156 -15.27 13.03 -0.34
CA THR A 156 -15.98 12.55 -1.52
C THR A 156 -15.99 11.03 -1.65
N GLN A 157 -15.20 10.32 -0.84
CA GLN A 157 -15.01 8.85 -0.87
C GLN A 157 -14.56 8.32 -2.24
N LYS A 158 -14.05 9.19 -3.11
CA LYS A 158 -13.51 8.82 -4.42
C LYS A 158 -12.11 8.24 -4.26
N ASP A 159 -11.81 7.19 -5.01
CA ASP A 159 -10.45 6.61 -5.07
C ASP A 159 -9.49 7.67 -5.63
N LEU A 160 -8.48 8.01 -4.84
CA LEU A 160 -7.46 9.01 -5.14
C LEU A 160 -6.55 8.57 -6.28
N LEU A 161 -6.42 7.26 -6.52
CA LEU A 161 -5.58 6.69 -7.57
C LEU A 161 -6.31 6.54 -8.91
N ASN A 162 -7.62 6.80 -8.96
CA ASN A 162 -8.37 6.65 -10.20
C ASN A 162 -7.90 7.65 -11.26
N GLY A 163 -7.42 7.14 -12.41
CA GLY A 163 -6.89 7.95 -13.50
C GLY A 163 -5.54 8.61 -13.20
N VAL A 164 -4.87 8.25 -12.11
CA VAL A 164 -3.54 8.77 -11.75
C VAL A 164 -2.47 8.01 -12.53
N LYS A 165 -1.55 8.74 -13.16
CA LYS A 165 -0.41 8.14 -13.86
C LYS A 165 0.72 7.78 -12.93
N SER A 166 1.08 8.70 -12.03
CA SER A 166 2.22 8.55 -11.15
C SER A 166 1.94 9.12 -9.77
N VAL A 167 2.53 8.53 -8.75
CA VAL A 167 2.57 9.07 -7.39
C VAL A 167 4.00 9.41 -7.01
N ARG A 168 4.17 10.43 -6.16
CA ARG A 168 5.49 10.83 -5.66
C ARG A 168 5.49 10.84 -4.14
N LEU A 169 6.33 10.00 -3.53
CA LEU A 169 6.63 10.10 -2.11
C LEU A 169 7.70 11.18 -1.91
N ILE A 170 7.48 12.06 -0.94
CA ILE A 170 8.43 13.08 -0.51
C ILE A 170 8.79 12.81 0.95
N ILE A 171 10.08 12.80 1.24
CA ILE A 171 10.62 12.79 2.60
C ILE A 171 11.44 14.07 2.78
N LYS A 172 11.17 14.80 3.87
CA LYS A 172 11.92 16.02 4.21
C LYS A 172 13.38 15.67 4.52
N GLY A 173 14.33 16.43 3.97
CA GLY A 173 15.76 16.20 4.22
C GLY A 173 16.23 16.45 5.65
N GLY A 174 15.47 17.23 6.43
CA GLY A 174 15.78 17.53 7.84
C GLY A 174 15.75 16.34 8.79
N ILE A 175 15.39 15.14 8.31
CA ILE A 175 15.41 13.91 9.11
C ILE A 175 16.82 13.43 9.49
N SER A 176 17.85 13.90 8.77
CA SER A 176 19.25 13.52 8.97
C SER A 176 20.18 14.69 8.64
N PRO A 177 21.29 14.87 9.39
CA PRO A 177 22.35 15.80 9.01
C PRO A 177 22.97 15.53 7.63
N ILE A 178 22.88 14.28 7.12
CA ILE A 178 23.42 13.91 5.80
C ILE A 178 22.54 14.43 4.65
N THR A 179 21.24 14.61 4.93
CA THR A 179 20.22 15.02 3.95
C THR A 179 19.67 16.41 4.22
N GLU A 180 20.23 17.14 5.18
CA GLU A 180 19.81 18.51 5.50
C GLU A 180 19.89 19.41 4.25
N GLY A 181 18.82 20.18 4.03
CA GLY A 181 18.66 21.01 2.82
C GLY A 181 18.35 20.25 1.53
N LYS A 182 18.30 18.91 1.54
CA LYS A 182 17.96 18.09 0.36
C LYS A 182 16.48 17.73 0.35
N LYS A 183 15.94 17.53 -0.84
CA LYS A 183 14.64 16.88 -1.04
C LYS A 183 14.89 15.42 -1.39
N ILE A 184 14.16 14.52 -0.75
CA ILE A 184 14.24 13.08 -1.00
C ILE A 184 12.91 12.70 -1.63
N ASP A 185 12.92 12.28 -2.88
CA ASP A 185 11.71 11.94 -3.62
C ASP A 185 11.82 10.59 -4.33
N PHE A 186 10.69 9.89 -4.35
CA PHE A 186 10.53 8.61 -5.04
C PHE A 186 9.27 8.67 -5.88
N ILE A 187 9.36 8.26 -7.15
CA ILE A 187 8.25 8.32 -8.10
C ILE A 187 7.98 6.92 -8.63
N TRP A 188 6.70 6.56 -8.68
CA TRP A 188 6.22 5.32 -9.31
C TRP A 188 5.11 5.62 -10.30
N ASP A 189 5.16 4.94 -11.44
CA ASP A 189 4.12 4.91 -12.46
C ASP A 189 3.04 3.92 -12.00
N VAL A 190 1.94 4.43 -11.45
CA VAL A 190 0.84 3.62 -10.88
C VAL A 190 -0.23 3.25 -11.91
N ASP A 191 -0.25 3.90 -13.08
CA ASP A 191 -1.11 3.51 -14.21
C ASP A 191 -0.80 2.13 -14.77
N LYS A 192 0.42 1.65 -14.53
CA LYS A 192 0.87 0.28 -14.87
C LYS A 192 0.46 -0.75 -13.83
N ASP A 193 -0.08 -0.33 -12.69
CA ASP A 193 -0.61 -1.26 -11.70
C ASP A 193 -2.00 -1.76 -12.10
N ASN A 194 -2.31 -3.01 -11.75
CA ASN A 194 -3.64 -3.57 -11.91
C ASN A 194 -4.14 -4.11 -10.57
N PRO A 195 -4.72 -3.25 -9.72
CA PRO A 195 -5.22 -3.61 -8.40
C PRO A 195 -6.19 -4.79 -8.43
N GLN A 196 -7.01 -4.89 -9.49
CA GLN A 196 -8.00 -5.93 -9.66
C GLN A 196 -7.39 -7.32 -9.72
N ARG A 197 -6.11 -7.48 -10.08
CA ARG A 197 -5.42 -8.78 -10.05
C ARG A 197 -5.24 -9.34 -8.64
N LEU A 198 -5.02 -8.49 -7.63
CA LEU A 198 -5.00 -8.93 -6.23
C LEU A 198 -6.38 -9.32 -5.72
N PHE A 199 -7.43 -8.81 -6.35
CA PHE A 199 -8.81 -9.10 -6.02
C PHE A 199 -9.42 -10.22 -6.89
N GLN A 200 -8.59 -11.10 -7.46
CA GLN A 200 -9.01 -12.33 -8.12
C GLN A 200 -8.69 -13.55 -7.24
N GLY A 201 -9.62 -14.50 -7.15
CA GLY A 201 -9.46 -15.73 -6.34
C GLY A 201 -10.28 -15.76 -5.06
N LYS A 202 -10.12 -16.82 -4.25
CA LYS A 202 -10.94 -17.05 -3.04
C LYS A 202 -10.58 -16.07 -1.92
N ALA A 203 -9.28 -15.83 -1.68
CA ALA A 203 -8.83 -14.86 -0.68
C ALA A 203 -9.32 -13.44 -0.98
N ALA A 204 -9.25 -13.04 -2.25
CA ALA A 204 -9.75 -11.78 -2.75
C ALA A 204 -11.26 -11.56 -2.52
N ALA A 205 -12.08 -12.54 -2.91
CA ALA A 205 -13.53 -12.46 -2.73
C ALA A 205 -13.89 -12.31 -1.25
N LYS A 206 -13.18 -13.03 -0.37
CA LYS A 206 -13.35 -12.92 1.08
C LYS A 206 -12.99 -11.53 1.61
N LEU A 207 -11.88 -10.94 1.15
CA LEU A 207 -11.46 -9.58 1.54
C LEU A 207 -12.44 -8.51 1.07
N GLU A 208 -12.96 -8.61 -0.16
CA GLU A 208 -13.95 -7.67 -0.67
C GLU A 208 -15.24 -7.75 0.14
N VAL A 209 -15.69 -8.97 0.49
CA VAL A 209 -16.84 -9.16 1.38
C VAL A 209 -16.61 -8.52 2.74
N ASP A 210 -15.45 -8.75 3.37
CA ASP A 210 -15.10 -8.14 4.66
C ASP A 210 -15.08 -6.60 4.57
N ARG A 211 -14.52 -6.04 3.49
CA ARG A 211 -14.51 -4.59 3.24
C ARG A 211 -15.93 -4.04 3.09
N LEU A 212 -16.77 -4.72 2.33
CA LEU A 212 -18.16 -4.33 2.10
C LEU A 212 -19.00 -4.40 3.38
N ILE A 213 -18.79 -5.41 4.23
CA ILE A 213 -19.41 -5.51 5.55
C ILE A 213 -19.04 -4.30 6.41
N LYS A 214 -17.73 -4.00 6.53
CA LYS A 214 -17.25 -2.85 7.32
C LYS A 214 -17.78 -1.51 6.79
N ARG A 215 -17.89 -1.34 5.46
CA ARG A 215 -18.49 -0.15 4.86
C ARG A 215 -19.98 -0.07 5.14
N LEU A 216 -20.70 -1.19 5.10
CA LEU A 216 -22.13 -1.26 5.42
C LEU A 216 -22.40 -0.91 6.89
N GLU A 217 -21.57 -1.37 7.82
CA GLU A 217 -21.64 -0.99 9.23
C GLU A 217 -21.45 0.52 9.41
N THR A 218 -20.44 1.09 8.75
CA THR A 218 -20.15 2.53 8.79
C THR A 218 -21.32 3.34 8.24
N LEU A 219 -21.84 2.98 7.06
CA LEU A 219 -22.98 3.63 6.43
C LEU A 219 -24.25 3.50 7.27
N SER A 220 -24.47 2.36 7.93
CA SER A 220 -25.62 2.14 8.81
C SER A 220 -25.56 3.06 10.03
N LYS A 221 -24.36 3.27 10.58
CA LYS A 221 -24.13 4.22 11.69
C LYS A 221 -24.35 5.67 11.25
N GLU A 222 -23.81 6.06 10.09
CA GLU A 222 -24.02 7.39 9.50
C GLU A 222 -25.51 7.66 9.23
N ARG A 223 -26.23 6.69 8.65
CA ARG A 223 -27.68 6.79 8.40
C ARG A 223 -28.45 7.06 9.68
N ARG A 224 -28.18 6.29 10.74
CA ARG A 224 -28.84 6.47 12.04
C ARG A 224 -28.60 7.86 12.62
N GLN A 225 -27.37 8.36 12.56
CA GLN A 225 -27.04 9.71 13.03
C GLN A 225 -27.76 10.80 12.23
N LEU A 226 -27.91 10.62 10.91
CA LEU A 226 -28.66 11.54 10.07
C LEU A 226 -30.16 11.48 10.33
N GLU A 227 -30.74 10.30 10.57
CA GLU A 227 -32.13 10.12 10.96
C GLU A 227 -32.42 10.82 12.31
N GLU A 228 -31.53 10.69 13.29
CA GLU A 228 -31.64 11.39 14.59
C GLU A 228 -31.61 12.92 14.42
N ARG A 229 -30.71 13.44 13.57
CA ARG A 229 -30.66 14.88 13.25
C ARG A 229 -31.92 15.36 12.53
N LEU A 230 -32.43 14.59 11.58
CA LEU A 230 -33.63 14.91 10.82
C LEU A 230 -34.86 14.93 11.74
N ALA A 231 -34.97 13.97 12.66
CA ALA A 231 -36.02 13.95 13.67
C ALA A 231 -35.97 15.18 14.59
N ALA A 232 -34.78 15.59 15.02
CA ALA A 232 -34.60 16.79 15.83
C ALA A 232 -35.07 18.06 15.10
N VAL A 233 -34.65 18.24 13.85
CA VAL A 233 -35.05 19.39 13.01
C VAL A 233 -36.56 19.40 12.76
N ASN A 234 -37.17 18.25 12.47
CA ASN A 234 -38.62 18.16 12.31
C ASN A 234 -39.37 18.52 13.60
N GLY A 235 -38.87 18.08 14.76
CA GLY A 235 -39.43 18.48 16.06
C GLY A 235 -39.36 19.99 16.30
N GLU A 236 -38.26 20.64 15.91
CA GLU A 236 -38.16 22.11 15.96
C GLU A 236 -39.17 22.78 15.02
N ILE A 237 -39.31 22.31 13.78
CA ILE A 237 -40.30 22.84 12.82
C ILE A 237 -41.72 22.73 13.39
N GLU A 238 -42.09 21.58 13.96
CA GLU A 238 -43.40 21.40 14.59
C GLU A 238 -43.61 22.36 15.77
N SER A 239 -42.59 22.58 16.60
CA SER A 239 -42.67 23.49 17.73
C SER A 239 -42.86 24.95 17.28
N VAL A 240 -42.17 25.36 16.22
CA VAL A 240 -42.28 26.70 15.64
C VAL A 240 -43.65 26.89 14.98
N ASN A 241 -44.13 25.89 14.22
CA ASN A 241 -45.46 25.93 13.61
C ASN A 241 -46.57 26.04 14.66
N LYS A 242 -46.50 25.25 15.75
CA LYS A 242 -47.45 25.38 16.86
C LYS A 242 -47.46 26.78 17.45
N ARG A 243 -46.27 27.36 17.64
CA ARG A 243 -46.14 28.72 18.18
C ARG A 243 -46.68 29.79 17.22
N MET A 244 -46.51 29.60 15.91
CA MET A 244 -47.13 30.46 14.89
C MET A 244 -48.66 30.34 14.88
N ASP A 245 -49.19 29.12 15.00
CA ASP A 245 -50.63 28.86 15.06
C ASP A 245 -51.27 29.46 16.33
N GLU A 246 -50.56 29.43 17.47
CA GLU A 246 -51.00 30.08 18.71
C GLU A 246 -51.05 31.61 18.54
N LEU A 247 -49.96 32.22 18.06
CA LEU A 247 -49.88 33.67 17.86
C LEU A 247 -50.89 34.20 16.83
N SER A 248 -51.23 33.41 15.81
CA SER A 248 -52.22 33.78 14.80
C SER A 248 -53.67 33.70 15.27
N LYS A 249 -53.96 32.99 16.37
CA LYS A 249 -55.30 32.94 17.00
C LYS A 249 -55.52 34.04 18.03
N GLU A 250 -54.46 34.69 18.49
CA GLU A 250 -54.51 35.81 19.44
C GLU A 250 -54.68 37.18 18.73
N GLN A 251 -54.65 37.21 17.39
CA GLN A 251 -54.96 38.37 16.54
C GLN A 251 -56.39 38.30 16.01
#